data_AF-A0A093X753-F1
#
_entry.id   AF-A0A093X753-F1
#
_cell.length_a   1.000
_cell.length_b   1.000
_cell.length_c   1.000
_cell.angle_alpha   90.00
_cell.angle_beta   90.00
_cell.angle_gamma   90.00
#
_symmetry.space_group_name_H-M   'P 1'
#
loop_
_entity.id
_entity.type
_entity.pdbx_description
1 polymer ?
#
loop_
_entity_poly.entity_id
_entity_poly.type
_entity_poly.pdbx_seq_one_letter_code
_entity_poly.pdbx_strand_id
1 'polypeptide(L)'
;GFTTPSTEVGNTKPKFVWLLGADEVNAADIPKDAFVVYQGHHGDKGAQLADVVLPGAAYTEKSGTYVNTEGRVQMTRAATSLPGASRTDWKILRAASEFLGAPLPYDDVAALRDRMVEISPALASYDVVEPTSLGKLSKVQLVDQNKGSKATNEPLKKVIDNFYFTDVISRSSPTMARCSAAKETGNPNTNFMAAGEQPPPQITYGEAQA
;
A
#
# COMPACT_ATOMS: atom_id res chain seq x y z
N GLY A 1 3.29 -10.66 2.54
CA GLY A 1 2.04 -10.37 1.81
C GLY A 1 0.90 -10.91 2.63
N PHE A 2 -0.19 -10.16 2.76
CA PHE A 2 -1.35 -10.40 3.63
C PHE A 2 -1.54 -11.88 4.04
N THR A 3 -1.02 -12.24 5.21
CA THR A 3 -1.24 -13.57 5.76
C THR A 3 -2.58 -13.55 6.45
N THR A 4 -3.53 -14.37 5.99
CA THR A 4 -4.77 -14.56 6.72
C THR A 4 -4.43 -15.23 8.07
N PRO A 5 -4.92 -14.70 9.20
CA PRO A 5 -4.54 -15.20 10.52
C PRO A 5 -5.03 -16.64 10.78
N SER A 6 -6.01 -17.12 10.00
CA SER A 6 -6.47 -18.50 10.01
C SER A 6 -7.09 -18.91 8.67
N THR A 7 -7.20 -20.22 8.43
CA THR A 7 -7.91 -20.79 7.27
C THR A 7 -9.37 -20.37 7.23
N GLU A 8 -10.00 -20.24 8.41
CA GLU A 8 -11.39 -19.77 8.53
C GLU A 8 -11.55 -18.33 8.03
N VAL A 9 -10.67 -17.42 8.44
CA VAL A 9 -10.67 -16.04 7.95
C VAL A 9 -10.40 -16.00 6.45
N GLY A 10 -9.49 -16.85 5.94
CA GLY A 10 -9.21 -16.95 4.51
C GLY A 10 -10.40 -17.43 3.65
N ASN A 11 -11.32 -18.20 4.24
CA ASN A 11 -12.53 -18.67 3.55
C ASN A 11 -13.76 -17.78 3.81
N THR A 12 -13.64 -16.78 4.68
CA THR A 12 -14.75 -15.90 5.04
C THR A 12 -14.97 -14.86 3.95
N LYS A 13 -16.21 -14.72 3.49
CA LYS A 13 -16.61 -13.65 2.57
C LYS A 13 -16.76 -12.34 3.36
N PRO A 14 -15.88 -11.33 3.19
CA PRO A 14 -15.98 -10.09 3.94
C PRO A 14 -17.19 -9.27 3.49
N LYS A 15 -17.90 -8.67 4.44
CA LYS A 15 -18.96 -7.66 4.18
C LYS A 15 -18.47 -6.22 4.35
N PHE A 16 -17.27 -6.06 4.87
CA PHE A 16 -16.63 -4.77 5.10
C PHE A 16 -15.16 -4.90 4.72
N VAL A 17 -14.65 -3.99 3.91
CA VAL A 17 -13.27 -3.98 3.42
C VAL A 17 -12.67 -2.60 3.64
N TRP A 18 -11.60 -2.53 4.43
CA TRP A 18 -10.84 -1.30 4.65
C TRP A 18 -9.54 -1.35 3.86
N LEU A 19 -9.47 -0.58 2.78
CA LEU A 19 -8.30 -0.43 1.92
C LEU A 19 -7.41 0.70 2.43
N LEU A 20 -6.37 0.37 3.20
CA LEU A 20 -5.38 1.35 3.67
C LEU A 20 -4.30 1.55 2.60
N GLY A 21 -4.50 2.54 1.71
CA GLY A 21 -3.60 2.86 0.61
C GLY A 21 -3.37 1.69 -0.36
N ALA A 22 -4.34 0.78 -0.46
CA ALA A 22 -4.25 -0.43 -1.26
C ALA A 22 -4.88 -0.19 -2.63
N ASP A 23 -4.04 -0.13 -3.66
CA ASP A 23 -4.45 0.12 -5.05
C ASP A 23 -4.10 -1.04 -6.00
N GLU A 24 -3.34 -2.03 -5.52
CA GLU A 24 -3.11 -3.30 -6.22
C GLU A 24 -4.22 -4.32 -5.90
N VAL A 25 -5.47 -3.85 -5.95
CA VAL A 25 -6.69 -4.64 -5.72
C VAL A 25 -7.58 -4.57 -6.96
N ASN A 26 -8.19 -5.70 -7.32
CA ASN A 26 -9.12 -5.78 -8.43
C ASN A 26 -10.55 -5.90 -7.92
N ALA A 27 -11.53 -5.51 -8.74
CA ALA A 27 -12.94 -5.67 -8.42
C ALA A 27 -13.34 -7.14 -8.14
N ALA A 28 -12.60 -8.11 -8.67
CA ALA A 28 -12.81 -9.53 -8.40
C ALA A 28 -12.38 -9.95 -6.98
N ASP A 29 -11.47 -9.20 -6.36
CA ASP A 29 -10.94 -9.49 -5.02
C ASP A 29 -11.89 -9.00 -3.91
N ILE A 30 -12.84 -8.12 -4.25
CA ILE A 30 -13.78 -7.50 -3.33
C ILE A 30 -15.18 -8.04 -3.61
N PRO A 31 -15.89 -8.60 -2.61
CA PRO A 31 -17.28 -8.99 -2.79
C PRO A 31 -18.17 -7.80 -3.17
N LYS A 32 -19.06 -8.00 -4.16
CA LYS A 32 -19.96 -6.95 -4.67
C LYS A 32 -20.92 -6.37 -3.63
N ASP A 33 -21.18 -7.11 -2.55
CA ASP A 33 -22.04 -6.76 -1.42
C ASP A 33 -21.24 -6.28 -0.20
N ALA A 34 -19.93 -6.07 -0.33
CA ALA A 34 -19.11 -5.51 0.73
C ALA A 34 -19.17 -3.98 0.73
N PHE A 35 -19.19 -3.40 1.92
CA PHE A 35 -18.98 -1.97 2.12
C PHE A 35 -17.48 -1.67 2.13
N VAL A 36 -17.02 -0.82 1.22
CA VAL A 36 -15.61 -0.57 0.97
C VAL A 36 -15.23 0.83 1.43
N VAL A 37 -14.26 0.91 2.33
CA VAL A 37 -13.64 2.16 2.76
C VAL A 37 -12.23 2.22 2.19
N TYR A 38 -11.95 3.24 1.38
CA TYR A 38 -10.59 3.54 0.93
C TYR A 38 -9.99 4.67 1.75
N GLN A 39 -8.88 4.40 2.43
CA GLN A 39 -8.09 5.39 3.14
C GLN A 39 -6.74 5.56 2.44
N GLY A 40 -6.58 6.63 1.68
CA GLY A 40 -5.37 6.88 0.90
C GLY A 40 -5.20 8.34 0.54
N HIS A 41 -4.09 8.66 -0.12
CA HIS A 41 -3.71 10.05 -0.45
C HIS A 41 -3.81 10.37 -1.95
N HIS A 42 -3.84 9.36 -2.83
CA HIS A 42 -4.18 9.51 -4.24
C HIS A 42 -5.43 8.67 -4.54
N GLY A 43 -6.24 9.09 -5.51
CA GLY A 43 -7.36 8.28 -6.00
C GLY A 43 -6.96 7.55 -7.28
N ASP A 44 -6.66 6.26 -7.16
CA ASP A 44 -6.48 5.35 -8.30
C ASP A 44 -7.55 4.24 -8.22
N LYS A 45 -7.23 2.99 -8.61
CA LYS A 45 -8.16 1.87 -8.61
C LYS A 45 -8.85 1.63 -7.27
N GLY A 46 -8.13 1.69 -6.15
CA GLY A 46 -8.69 1.39 -4.83
C GLY A 46 -9.78 2.38 -4.43
N ALA A 47 -9.58 3.66 -4.74
CA ALA A 47 -10.57 4.70 -4.47
C ALA A 47 -11.80 4.61 -5.38
N GLN A 48 -11.65 4.14 -6.63
CA GLN A 48 -12.76 3.95 -7.56
C GLN A 48 -13.72 2.84 -7.14
N LEU A 49 -13.23 1.86 -6.37
CA LEU A 49 -14.02 0.75 -5.85
C LEU A 49 -14.69 1.05 -4.51
N ALA A 50 -14.46 2.23 -3.93
CA ALA A 50 -14.85 2.55 -2.57
C ALA A 50 -16.25 3.18 -2.48
N ASP A 51 -17.01 2.80 -1.45
CA ASP A 51 -18.22 3.52 -1.06
C ASP A 51 -17.89 4.81 -0.30
N VAL A 52 -16.79 4.79 0.46
CA VAL A 52 -16.31 5.94 1.25
C VAL A 52 -14.80 6.12 1.04
N VAL A 53 -14.40 7.37 0.79
CA VAL A 53 -13.00 7.77 0.67
C VAL A 53 -12.60 8.65 1.86
N LEU A 54 -11.54 8.24 2.56
CA LEU A 54 -10.95 8.95 3.69
C LEU A 54 -9.56 9.48 3.29
N PRO A 55 -9.37 10.80 3.15
CA PRO A 55 -8.11 11.37 2.67
C PRO A 55 -7.00 11.25 3.72
N GLY A 56 -6.05 10.35 3.47
CA GLY A 56 -4.84 10.14 4.23
C GLY A 56 -3.69 11.08 3.83
N ALA A 57 -2.55 10.92 4.50
CA ALA A 57 -1.36 11.74 4.29
C ALA A 57 -0.32 11.02 3.41
N ALA A 58 0.31 11.73 2.48
CA ALA A 58 1.44 11.20 1.71
C ALA A 58 2.69 11.01 2.60
N TYR A 59 3.68 10.26 2.13
CA TYR A 59 4.90 9.97 2.90
C TYR A 59 5.71 11.23 3.26
N THR A 60 5.63 12.30 2.45
CA THR A 60 6.29 13.59 2.68
C THR A 60 5.57 14.48 3.70
N GLU A 61 4.34 14.14 4.08
CA GLU A 61 3.47 14.98 4.91
C GLU A 61 3.35 14.46 6.35
N LYS A 62 3.95 13.30 6.63
CA LYS A 62 3.84 12.60 7.92
C LYS A 62 5.19 12.08 8.39
N SER A 63 5.33 12.00 9.71
CA SER A 63 6.48 11.36 10.36
C SER A 63 6.16 9.90 10.65
N GLY A 64 6.27 9.06 9.62
CA GLY A 64 5.98 7.63 9.67
C GLY A 64 7.23 6.78 9.92
N THR A 65 7.04 5.62 10.53
CA THR A 65 8.08 4.60 10.70
C THR A 65 7.94 3.57 9.58
N TYR A 66 9.04 3.34 8.84
CA TYR A 66 9.13 2.40 7.72
C TYR A 66 10.21 1.37 8.01
N VAL A 67 10.03 0.13 7.54
CA VAL A 67 11.03 -0.93 7.65
C VAL A 67 11.40 -1.36 6.24
N ASN A 68 12.69 -1.34 5.92
CA ASN A 68 13.18 -1.73 4.60
C ASN A 68 13.39 -3.27 4.52
N THR A 69 13.85 -3.75 3.36
CA THR A 69 14.01 -5.19 3.08
C THR A 69 15.08 -5.90 3.90
N GLU A 70 16.06 -5.18 4.46
CA GLU A 70 17.07 -5.74 5.37
C GLU A 70 16.61 -5.72 6.85
N GLY A 71 15.41 -5.19 7.13
CA GLY A 71 14.85 -5.08 8.48
C GLY A 71 15.24 -3.80 9.21
N ARG A 72 15.90 -2.84 8.56
CA ARG A 72 16.26 -1.56 9.17
C ARG A 72 15.03 -0.67 9.32
N VAL A 73 14.85 -0.15 10.53
CA VAL A 73 13.78 0.80 10.83
C VAL A 73 14.23 2.22 10.53
N GLN A 74 13.42 2.97 9.78
CA GLN A 74 13.68 4.33 9.37
C GLN A 74 12.46 5.20 9.69
N MET A 75 12.69 6.48 9.98
CA MET A 75 11.62 7.43 10.27
C MET A 75 11.65 8.56 9.27
N THR A 76 10.51 8.84 8.63
CA THR A 76 10.35 10.03 7.81
C THR A 76 10.12 11.26 8.67
N ARG A 77 10.32 12.44 8.09
CA ARG A 77 9.95 13.71 8.69
C ARG A 77 8.99 14.42 7.75
N ALA A 78 7.91 14.97 8.29
CA ALA A 78 7.02 15.82 7.50
C ALA A 78 7.80 17.01 6.92
N ALA A 79 7.87 17.08 5.60
CA ALA A 79 8.48 18.16 4.84
C ALA A 79 7.47 19.26 4.51
N THR A 80 6.20 18.88 4.33
CA THR A 80 5.08 19.78 4.04
C THR A 80 3.91 19.53 4.97
N SER A 81 3.00 20.51 5.05
CA SER A 81 1.72 20.35 5.74
C SER A 81 0.76 19.46 4.95
N LEU A 82 -0.24 18.94 5.64
CA LEU A 82 -1.33 18.15 5.06
C LEU A 82 -2.17 19.02 4.08
N PRO A 83 -2.50 18.52 2.88
CA PRO A 83 -3.34 19.23 1.93
C PRO A 83 -4.82 19.19 2.35
N GLY A 84 -5.46 20.36 2.34
CA GLY A 84 -6.90 20.49 2.55
C GLY A 84 -7.39 19.85 3.86
N ALA A 85 -8.32 18.90 3.74
CA ALA A 85 -8.93 18.22 4.88
C ALA A 85 -8.26 16.86 5.21
N SER A 86 -7.12 16.54 4.61
CA SER A 86 -6.45 15.26 4.87
C SER A 86 -5.95 15.16 6.32
N ARG A 87 -5.77 13.94 6.80
CA ARG A 87 -5.30 13.63 8.15
C ARG A 87 -4.23 12.55 8.10
N THR A 88 -3.35 12.52 9.11
CA THR A 88 -2.38 11.41 9.26
C THR A 88 -3.12 10.10 9.49
N ASP A 89 -2.67 9.02 8.85
CA ASP A 89 -3.45 7.78 8.75
C ASP A 89 -3.86 7.17 10.08
N TRP A 90 -2.97 7.18 11.07
CA TRP A 90 -3.27 6.63 12.39
C TRP A 90 -4.37 7.41 13.11
N LYS A 91 -4.49 8.73 12.88
CA LYS A 91 -5.56 9.56 13.47
C LYS A 91 -6.92 9.21 12.87
N ILE A 92 -6.96 8.89 11.57
CA ILE A 92 -8.19 8.44 10.91
C ILE A 92 -8.65 7.13 11.55
N LEU A 93 -7.75 6.15 11.69
CA LEU A 93 -8.05 4.86 12.32
C LEU A 93 -8.43 5.02 13.80
N ARG A 94 -7.72 5.87 14.55
CA ARG A 94 -8.03 6.16 15.96
C ARG A 94 -9.40 6.82 16.11
N ALA A 95 -9.75 7.77 15.26
CA ALA A 95 -11.09 8.37 15.26
C ALA A 95 -12.15 7.33 14.88
N ALA A 96 -11.95 6.58 13.80
CA ALA A 96 -12.87 5.53 13.38
C ALA A 96 -13.12 4.48 14.49
N SER A 97 -12.07 4.10 15.24
CA SER A 97 -12.18 3.17 16.36
C SER A 97 -13.13 3.67 17.46
N GLU A 98 -13.16 4.97 17.72
CA GLU A 98 -14.06 5.60 18.68
C GLU A 98 -15.50 5.61 18.19
N PHE A 99 -15.71 5.98 16.93
CA PHE A 99 -17.03 5.94 16.29
C PHE A 99 -17.63 4.53 16.22
N LEU A 100 -16.78 3.51 16.09
CA LEU A 100 -17.19 2.10 16.08
C LEU A 100 -17.38 1.50 17.47
N GLY A 101 -17.15 2.27 18.55
CA GLY A 101 -17.31 1.81 19.93
C GLY A 101 -16.17 0.92 20.45
N ALA A 102 -15.02 0.90 19.77
CA ALA A 102 -13.84 0.12 20.13
C ALA A 102 -12.58 1.02 20.16
N PRO A 103 -12.52 2.03 21.06
CA PRO A 103 -11.46 3.03 21.05
C PRO A 103 -10.08 2.41 21.29
N LEU A 104 -9.12 2.75 20.43
CA LEU A 104 -7.73 2.33 20.57
C LEU A 104 -7.05 3.10 21.73
N PRO A 105 -6.17 2.46 22.52
CA PRO A 105 -5.67 3.01 23.79
C PRO A 105 -4.49 3.99 23.61
N TYR A 106 -4.56 4.89 22.64
CA TYR A 106 -3.54 5.92 22.39
C TYR A 106 -4.16 7.16 21.74
N ASP A 107 -3.74 8.33 22.19
CA ASP A 107 -4.27 9.62 21.72
C ASP A 107 -3.20 10.50 21.04
N ASP A 108 -1.94 10.12 21.14
CA ASP A 108 -0.81 10.79 20.50
C ASP A 108 0.15 9.81 19.82
N VAL A 109 1.09 10.37 19.06
CA VAL A 109 2.05 9.58 18.28
C VAL A 109 3.11 8.90 19.16
N ALA A 110 3.38 9.40 20.36
CA ALA A 110 4.32 8.78 21.28
C ALA A 110 3.72 7.50 21.86
N ALA A 111 2.49 7.57 22.39
CA ALA A 111 1.76 6.40 22.87
C ALA A 111 1.51 5.36 21.76
N LEU A 112 1.24 5.80 20.53
CA LEU A 112 1.16 4.89 19.38
C LEU A 112 2.49 4.16 19.15
N ARG A 113 3.62 4.85 19.25
CA ARG A 113 4.95 4.24 19.09
C ARG A 113 5.29 3.30 20.25
N ASP A 114 4.90 3.64 21.47
CA ASP A 114 5.03 2.75 22.62
C ASP A 114 4.25 1.45 22.36
N ARG A 115 3.02 1.57 21.83
CA ARG A 115 2.24 0.39 21.41
C ARG A 115 2.91 -0.40 20.28
N MET A 116 3.57 0.26 19.33
CA MET A 116 4.36 -0.42 18.30
C MET A 116 5.53 -1.22 18.91
N VAL A 117 6.20 -0.66 19.92
CA VAL A 117 7.30 -1.31 20.65
C VAL A 117 6.82 -2.52 21.44
N GLU A 118 5.64 -2.44 22.06
CA GLU A 118 5.00 -3.59 22.71
C GLU A 118 4.73 -4.74 21.74
N ILE A 119 4.38 -4.44 20.49
CA ILE A 119 4.15 -5.45 19.44
C ILE A 119 5.48 -6.00 18.91
N SER A 120 6.44 -5.12 18.66
CA SER A 120 7.77 -5.50 18.18
C SER A 120 8.81 -4.47 18.66
N PRO A 121 9.69 -4.85 19.62
CA PRO A 121 10.70 -3.94 20.15
C PRO A 121 11.67 -3.39 19.09
N ALA A 122 11.88 -4.15 18.01
CA ALA A 122 12.74 -3.75 16.90
C ALA A 122 12.29 -2.43 16.25
N LEU A 123 10.99 -2.09 16.34
CA LEU A 123 10.42 -0.84 15.79
C LEU A 123 10.92 0.44 16.48
N ALA A 124 11.60 0.34 17.62
CA ALA A 124 12.31 1.47 18.24
C ALA A 124 13.80 1.57 17.88
N SER A 125 14.40 0.53 17.29
CA SER A 125 15.81 0.49 16.89
C SER A 125 16.03 1.20 15.55
N TYR A 126 15.92 2.54 15.54
CA TYR A 126 16.10 3.34 14.32
C TYR A 126 17.52 3.24 13.76
N ASP A 127 17.62 3.05 12.45
CA ASP A 127 18.87 2.93 11.69
C ASP A 127 19.80 1.78 12.14
N VAL A 128 19.22 0.75 12.76
CA VAL A 128 19.93 -0.47 13.16
C VAL A 128 19.34 -1.66 12.42
N VAL A 129 20.21 -2.57 11.96
CA VAL A 129 19.82 -3.87 11.42
C VAL A 129 20.04 -4.90 12.52
N GLU A 130 18.94 -5.37 13.11
CA GLU A 130 18.98 -6.37 14.16
C GLU A 130 19.24 -7.77 13.57
N PRO A 131 20.31 -8.46 13.98
CA PRO A 131 20.59 -9.81 13.49
C PRO A 131 19.57 -10.81 14.04
N THR A 132 19.21 -11.81 13.23
CA THR A 132 18.36 -12.93 13.68
C THR A 132 19.20 -14.05 14.30
N SER A 133 18.88 -14.44 15.54
CA SER A 133 19.53 -15.56 16.23
C SER A 133 18.95 -16.93 15.82
N LEU A 134 17.74 -16.97 15.24
CA LEU A 134 16.96 -18.18 14.99
C LEU A 134 16.78 -18.51 13.49
N GLY A 135 17.75 -18.16 12.65
CA GLY A 135 17.67 -18.41 11.20
C GLY A 135 17.44 -19.90 10.85
N LYS A 136 18.02 -20.83 11.60
CA LYS A 136 17.82 -22.28 11.39
C LYS A 136 16.39 -22.73 11.70
N LEU A 137 15.79 -22.21 12.78
CA LEU A 137 14.42 -22.56 13.17
C LEU A 137 13.42 -22.08 12.12
N SER A 138 13.63 -20.87 11.59
CA SER A 138 12.81 -20.30 10.52
C SER A 138 12.81 -21.18 9.26
N LYS A 139 13.97 -21.76 8.91
CA LYS A 139 14.06 -22.70 7.77
C LYS A 139 13.27 -23.98 8.01
N VAL A 140 13.32 -24.55 9.22
CA VAL A 140 12.54 -25.75 9.57
C VAL A 140 11.05 -25.46 9.43
N GLN A 141 10.60 -24.32 9.98
CA GLN A 141 9.21 -23.89 9.86
C GLN A 141 8.77 -23.73 8.40
N LEU A 142 9.59 -23.12 7.54
CA LEU A 142 9.30 -22.98 6.12
C LEU A 142 9.18 -24.33 5.41
N VAL A 143 10.06 -25.29 5.72
CA VAL A 143 9.99 -26.64 5.16
C VAL A 143 8.71 -27.33 5.62
N ASP A 144 8.41 -27.29 6.91
CA ASP A 144 7.24 -27.95 7.49
C ASP A 144 5.92 -27.39 6.94
N GLN A 145 5.80 -26.07 6.81
CA GLN A 145 4.63 -25.40 6.25
C GLN A 145 4.38 -25.74 4.78
N ASN A 146 5.43 -26.07 4.03
CA ASN A 146 5.33 -26.35 2.59
C ASN A 146 5.48 -27.83 2.24
N LYS A 147 5.50 -28.73 3.24
CA LYS A 147 5.57 -30.19 3.02
C LYS A 147 4.44 -30.64 2.11
N GLY A 148 4.79 -31.37 1.04
CA GLY A 148 3.83 -31.89 0.06
C GLY A 148 3.44 -30.93 -1.06
N SER A 149 3.95 -29.68 -1.04
CA SER A 149 3.77 -28.74 -2.15
C SER A 149 4.44 -29.28 -3.42
N LYS A 150 3.76 -29.14 -4.56
CA LYS A 150 4.26 -29.59 -5.87
C LYS A 150 4.57 -28.39 -6.75
N ALA A 151 5.62 -28.48 -7.55
CA ALA A 151 5.91 -27.49 -8.57
C ALA A 151 4.78 -27.47 -9.62
N THR A 152 4.32 -26.29 -10.00
CA THR A 152 3.27 -26.10 -11.01
C THR A 152 3.80 -26.14 -12.44
N ASN A 153 5.12 -26.19 -12.63
CA ASN A 153 5.83 -26.04 -13.91
C ASN A 153 5.50 -24.73 -14.66
N GLU A 154 4.92 -23.74 -13.98
CA GLU A 154 4.68 -22.42 -14.55
C GLU A 154 6.00 -21.63 -14.64
N PRO A 155 6.28 -20.97 -15.78
CA PRO A 155 7.45 -20.10 -15.89
C PRO A 155 7.38 -18.95 -14.89
N LEU A 156 8.53 -18.57 -14.33
CA LEU A 156 8.64 -17.36 -13.51
C LEU A 156 8.29 -16.12 -14.35
N LYS A 157 7.43 -15.27 -13.79
CA LYS A 157 7.00 -14.02 -14.42
C LYS A 157 7.68 -12.83 -13.75
N LYS A 158 7.73 -11.71 -14.46
CA LYS A 158 8.13 -10.44 -13.85
C LYS A 158 7.05 -10.05 -12.85
N VAL A 159 7.46 -9.73 -11.63
CA VAL A 159 6.54 -9.22 -10.59
C VAL A 159 6.16 -7.77 -10.87
N ILE A 160 7.07 -7.02 -11.52
CA ILE A 160 6.88 -5.63 -11.91
C ILE A 160 7.02 -5.55 -13.43
N ASP A 161 5.91 -5.34 -14.12
CA ASP A 161 5.90 -5.18 -15.58
C ASP A 161 6.40 -3.80 -15.99
N ASN A 162 5.99 -2.76 -15.25
CA ASN A 162 6.40 -1.38 -15.48
C ASN A 162 7.02 -0.75 -14.23
N PHE A 163 8.34 -0.61 -14.25
CA PHE A 163 9.11 0.00 -13.16
C PHE A 163 8.66 1.44 -12.83
N TYR A 164 8.14 2.20 -13.79
CA TYR A 164 7.73 3.59 -13.55
C TYR A 164 6.33 3.70 -12.93
N PHE A 165 5.53 2.63 -12.96
CA PHE A 165 4.14 2.59 -12.50
C PHE A 165 3.92 1.52 -11.41
N THR A 166 4.72 1.60 -10.35
CA THR A 166 4.68 0.64 -9.24
C THR A 166 3.71 1.01 -8.13
N ASP A 167 3.39 2.29 -7.96
CA ASP A 167 2.48 2.75 -6.91
C ASP A 167 1.60 3.91 -7.40
N VAL A 168 0.68 4.36 -6.54
CA VAL A 168 -0.24 5.45 -6.86
C VAL A 168 0.43 6.80 -7.08
N ILE A 169 1.57 7.04 -6.45
CA ILE A 169 2.30 8.31 -6.59
C ILE A 169 2.94 8.34 -7.98
N SER A 170 3.60 7.25 -8.35
CA SER A 170 4.29 7.11 -9.62
C SER A 170 3.29 7.05 -10.78
N ARG A 171 2.14 6.38 -10.61
CA ARG A 171 1.05 6.36 -11.60
C ARG A 171 0.37 7.72 -11.77
N SER A 172 0.28 8.53 -10.72
CA SER A 172 -0.24 9.89 -10.81
C SER A 172 0.77 10.91 -11.36
N SER A 173 2.02 10.48 -11.62
CA SER A 173 3.10 11.37 -12.06
C SER A 173 3.19 11.48 -13.57
N PRO A 174 3.03 12.69 -14.17
CA PRO A 174 3.21 12.88 -15.61
C PRO A 174 4.66 12.63 -16.05
N THR A 175 5.63 12.86 -15.17
CA THR A 175 7.04 12.56 -15.46
C THR A 175 7.25 11.05 -15.62
N MET A 176 6.67 10.24 -14.73
CA MET A 176 6.78 8.78 -14.84
C MET A 176 6.06 8.24 -16.08
N ALA A 177 4.93 8.84 -16.47
CA ALA A 177 4.26 8.51 -17.72
C ALA A 177 5.17 8.73 -18.94
N ARG A 178 5.90 9.86 -18.99
CA ARG A 178 6.90 10.12 -20.04
C ARG A 178 8.03 9.10 -20.02
N CYS A 179 8.58 8.78 -18.85
CA CYS A 179 9.63 7.77 -18.72
C CYS A 179 9.18 6.39 -19.20
N SER A 180 7.92 6.02 -18.90
CA SER A 180 7.32 4.78 -19.39
C SER A 180 7.23 4.77 -20.92
N ALA A 181 6.66 5.83 -21.51
CA ALA A 181 6.51 5.94 -22.97
C ALA A 181 7.87 5.95 -23.69
N ALA A 182 8.85 6.67 -23.17
CA ALA A 182 10.21 6.70 -23.72
C ALA A 182 10.87 5.31 -23.69
N LYS A 183 10.67 4.55 -22.60
CA LYS A 183 11.19 3.18 -22.50
C LYS A 183 10.50 2.22 -23.46
N GLU A 184 9.19 2.33 -23.63
CA GLU A 184 8.40 1.48 -24.54
C GLU A 184 8.74 1.75 -26.01
N THR A 185 8.88 3.03 -26.37
CA THR A 185 9.24 3.45 -27.74
C THR A 185 10.73 3.31 -28.06
N GLY A 186 11.59 3.16 -27.05
CA GLY A 186 13.05 3.17 -27.20
C GLY A 186 13.62 4.54 -27.62
N ASN A 187 12.80 5.59 -27.61
CA ASN A 187 13.18 6.94 -28.03
C ASN A 187 13.22 7.89 -26.82
N PRO A 188 14.39 8.47 -26.47
CA PRO A 188 14.52 9.39 -25.34
C PRO A 188 13.81 10.74 -25.57
N ASN A 189 13.46 11.06 -26.82
CA ASN A 189 12.79 12.31 -27.19
C ASN A 189 11.26 12.18 -27.25
N THR A 190 10.69 11.05 -26.81
CA THR A 190 9.24 10.84 -26.77
C THR A 190 8.59 11.83 -25.82
N ASN A 191 7.83 12.79 -26.36
CA ASN A 191 7.24 13.90 -25.62
C ASN A 191 5.77 13.64 -25.28
N PHE A 192 5.51 12.60 -24.50
CA PHE A 192 4.15 12.31 -24.04
C PHE A 192 3.65 13.46 -23.13
N MET A 193 2.55 14.13 -23.48
CA MET A 193 1.99 15.28 -22.74
C MET A 193 2.85 16.56 -22.74
N ALA A 194 3.39 16.96 -23.89
CA ALA A 194 3.87 18.32 -24.12
C ALA A 194 2.72 19.34 -23.92
N ALA A 195 3.02 20.57 -23.52
CA ALA A 195 2.00 21.63 -23.50
C ALA A 195 1.42 21.82 -24.91
N GLY A 196 0.19 21.33 -25.13
CA GLY A 196 -0.51 21.40 -26.43
C GLY A 196 -0.76 20.06 -27.13
N GLU A 197 -0.17 18.94 -26.70
CA GLU A 197 -0.45 17.62 -27.28
C GLU A 197 -1.44 16.85 -26.40
N GLN A 198 -2.64 16.58 -26.95
CA GLN A 198 -3.59 15.68 -26.29
C GLN A 198 -3.04 14.26 -26.30
N PRO A 199 -3.24 13.48 -25.21
CA PRO A 199 -2.82 12.09 -25.17
C PRO A 199 -3.47 11.31 -26.33
N PRO A 200 -2.78 10.29 -26.88
CA PRO A 200 -3.42 9.41 -27.84
C PRO A 200 -4.71 8.83 -27.23
N PRO A 201 -5.77 8.60 -28.02
CA PRO A 201 -7.13 8.36 -27.53
C PRO A 201 -7.38 7.04 -26.76
N GLN A 202 -6.40 6.48 -26.06
CA GLN A 202 -6.53 5.24 -25.28
C GLN A 202 -5.86 5.24 -23.89
N ILE A 203 -5.68 6.39 -23.24
CA ILE A 203 -5.46 6.42 -21.78
C ILE A 203 -6.45 7.40 -21.15
N THR A 204 -7.73 7.06 -21.19
CA THR A 204 -8.78 7.66 -20.37
C THR A 204 -8.75 7.02 -18.99
N TYR A 205 -8.51 7.83 -17.95
CA TYR A 205 -8.88 7.46 -16.59
C TYR A 205 -10.40 7.43 -16.49
N GLY A 206 -10.98 6.26 -16.22
CA GLY A 206 -12.42 6.07 -16.06
C GLY A 206 -13.16 5.88 -17.39
N GLU A 207 -14.13 4.98 -17.40
CA GLU A 207 -15.03 4.74 -18.52
C GLU A 207 -15.74 6.05 -18.90
N ALA A 208 -15.60 6.46 -20.17
CA ALA A 208 -16.55 7.39 -20.76
C ALA A 208 -17.87 6.64 -20.96
N GLN A 209 -18.78 6.77 -20.00
CA GLN A 209 -20.17 6.37 -20.18
C GLN A 209 -20.83 7.33 -21.19
N ALA A 210 -21.43 6.74 -22.22
CA ALA A 210 -22.41 7.39 -23.09
C ALA A 210 -23.80 7.39 -22.45
#